data_AF-A0A2R4G2T0-F1
#
_entry.id   AF-A0A2R4G2T0-F1
#
_cell.length_a   1.000
_cell.length_b   1.000
_cell.length_c   1.000
_cell.angle_alpha   90.00
_cell.angle_beta   90.00
_cell.angle_gamma   90.00
#
_symmetry.space_group_name_H-M   'P 1'
#
loop_
_entity.id
_entity.type
_entity.pdbx_description
1 polymer ?
#
loop_
_entity_poly.entity_id
_entity_poly.type
_entity_poly.pdbx_seq_one_letter_code
_entity_poly.pdbx_strand_id
1 'polypeptide(L)'
;MTSPQQPQPYVPVPQPQQPNAAVPRPQPYASASQQYYPPAAQQPQPMAPVPVPAGAALRTKRGLLKFVLLGLITFGIYDIWQMSEVGETLNLIATRRDGKRTMHYCLMFFIAGWLTFGIGWLVWNHRLSARIGTEQAARHLPVTVTAATYWLWSVLGTLIIVGPLVYTYKILHAMNDLSADYNMRGI
;
A
#
# COMPACT_ATOMS: atom_id res chain seq x y z
N MET A 1 -19.78 69.35 62.74
CA MET A 1 -19.92 68.07 62.01
C MET A 1 -19.15 68.18 60.70
N THR A 2 -18.45 67.10 60.34
CA THR A 2 -17.76 66.78 59.07
C THR A 2 -16.45 67.51 58.72
N SER A 3 -15.43 66.66 58.56
CA SER A 3 -13.97 66.82 58.50
C SER A 3 -13.41 67.34 57.16
N PRO A 4 -12.13 67.78 57.11
CA PRO A 4 -11.47 68.33 55.93
C PRO A 4 -10.90 67.25 54.97
N GLN A 5 -10.98 67.49 53.65
CA GLN A 5 -10.34 66.67 52.61
C GLN A 5 -8.89 67.10 52.38
N GLN A 6 -7.96 66.16 52.51
CA GLN A 6 -6.53 66.31 52.21
C GLN A 6 -6.22 65.97 50.72
N PRO A 7 -5.23 66.63 50.10
CA PRO A 7 -4.84 66.41 48.70
C PRO A 7 -4.03 65.13 48.48
N GLN A 8 -4.36 64.41 47.41
CA GLN A 8 -3.76 63.13 46.99
C GLN A 8 -2.33 63.31 46.42
N PRO A 9 -1.37 62.42 46.74
CA PRO A 9 0.04 62.53 46.34
C PRO A 9 0.33 62.02 44.91
N TYR A 10 1.23 62.72 44.22
CA TYR A 10 1.79 62.36 42.91
C TYR A 10 2.74 61.16 43.03
N VAL A 11 2.48 60.08 42.26
CA VAL A 11 3.29 58.86 42.25
C VAL A 11 4.03 58.76 40.90
N PRO A 12 5.38 58.77 40.88
CA PRO A 12 6.15 58.67 39.64
C PRO A 12 6.05 57.29 38.97
N VAL A 13 6.03 57.26 37.63
CA VAL A 13 6.02 56.04 36.80
C VAL A 13 7.40 55.34 36.85
N PRO A 14 7.49 54.01 37.01
CA PRO A 14 8.78 53.28 37.05
C PRO A 14 9.49 53.26 35.69
N GLN A 15 10.79 53.61 35.68
CA GLN A 15 11.70 53.42 34.54
C GLN A 15 12.12 51.93 34.38
N PRO A 16 12.31 51.42 33.16
CA PRO A 16 12.75 50.05 32.93
C PRO A 16 14.20 49.81 33.40
N GLN A 17 14.40 48.73 34.15
CA GLN A 17 15.69 48.26 34.66
C GLN A 17 16.64 47.82 33.53
N GLN A 18 17.87 48.35 33.52
CA GLN A 18 19.00 47.81 32.75
C GLN A 18 19.69 46.69 33.55
N PRO A 19 19.78 45.45 33.03
CA PRO A 19 20.60 44.40 33.62
C PRO A 19 22.06 44.53 33.15
N ASN A 20 22.94 44.52 34.15
CA ASN A 20 24.40 44.55 34.11
C ASN A 20 25.03 43.65 33.01
N ALA A 21 25.61 44.24 31.96
CA ALA A 21 26.39 43.51 30.96
C ALA A 21 27.86 43.44 31.39
N ALA A 22 28.28 42.30 31.95
CA ALA A 22 29.68 41.99 32.12
C ALA A 22 30.34 41.88 30.73
N VAL A 23 31.37 42.69 30.47
CA VAL A 23 32.14 42.71 29.22
C VAL A 23 32.97 41.43 29.11
N PRO A 24 32.75 40.54 28.12
CA PRO A 24 33.63 39.41 27.87
C PRO A 24 34.88 39.88 27.10
N ARG A 25 36.06 39.46 27.54
CA ARG A 25 37.35 39.69 26.86
C ARG A 25 37.33 39.07 25.46
N PRO A 26 37.98 39.68 24.44
CA PRO A 26 38.06 39.09 23.11
C PRO A 26 38.97 37.84 23.13
N GLN A 27 38.45 36.68 22.71
CA GLN A 27 39.26 35.50 22.41
C GLN A 27 39.79 35.57 20.96
N PRO A 28 40.99 35.06 20.68
CA PRO A 28 41.57 35.10 19.34
C PRO A 28 40.84 34.11 18.43
N TYR A 29 40.47 34.57 17.23
CA TYR A 29 39.81 33.77 16.20
C TYR A 29 40.74 32.64 15.74
N ALA A 30 40.45 31.41 16.16
CA ALA A 30 41.01 30.20 15.56
C ALA A 30 40.14 29.80 14.37
N SER A 31 40.68 29.98 13.16
CA SER A 31 40.06 29.60 11.90
C SER A 31 40.02 28.08 11.77
N ALA A 32 38.91 27.45 12.18
CA ALA A 32 38.64 26.05 11.88
C ALA A 32 37.88 25.95 10.54
N SER A 33 38.58 25.57 9.47
CA SER A 33 37.97 25.18 8.20
C SER A 33 37.07 23.96 8.41
N GLN A 34 35.76 24.18 8.46
CA GLN A 34 34.75 23.12 8.49
C GLN A 34 34.72 22.43 7.12
N GLN A 35 35.34 21.25 7.05
CA GLN A 35 35.32 20.37 5.89
C GLN A 35 33.91 19.74 5.82
N TYR A 36 33.07 20.24 4.91
CA TYR A 36 31.74 19.68 4.65
C TYR A 36 31.88 18.28 4.03
N TYR A 37 31.62 17.23 4.81
CA TYR A 37 31.40 15.89 4.27
C TYR A 37 29.93 15.75 3.88
N PRO A 38 29.59 15.44 2.61
CA PRO A 38 28.23 15.08 2.27
C PRO A 38 27.86 13.75 2.95
N PRO A 39 26.61 13.58 3.42
CA PRO A 39 26.15 12.32 3.98
C PRO A 39 26.27 11.23 2.91
N ALA A 40 26.96 10.14 3.25
CA ALA A 40 27.08 8.98 2.39
C ALA A 40 25.68 8.50 2.00
N ALA A 41 25.44 8.35 0.69
CA ALA A 41 24.22 7.78 0.17
C ALA A 41 24.01 6.41 0.83
N GLN A 42 23.00 6.30 1.70
CA GLN A 42 22.60 5.02 2.26
C GLN A 42 22.15 4.14 1.09
N GLN A 43 22.99 3.17 0.73
CA GLN A 43 22.57 2.07 -0.13
C GLN A 43 21.33 1.41 0.53
N PRO A 44 20.25 1.14 -0.20
CA PRO A 44 19.08 0.48 0.36
C PRO A 44 19.51 -0.87 0.93
N GLN A 45 19.50 -0.97 2.26
CA GLN A 45 19.79 -2.21 2.97
C GLN A 45 18.74 -3.25 2.55
N PRO A 46 19.15 -4.46 2.10
CA PRO A 46 18.19 -5.53 1.87
C PRO A 46 17.51 -5.86 3.20
N MET A 47 16.23 -5.53 3.32
CA MET A 47 15.43 -5.87 4.50
C MET A 47 15.49 -7.38 4.70
N ALA A 48 16.04 -7.81 5.84
CA ALA A 48 16.01 -9.20 6.24
C ALA A 48 14.54 -9.67 6.28
N PRO A 49 14.21 -10.86 5.73
CA PRO A 49 12.86 -11.37 5.74
C PRO A 49 12.35 -11.47 7.18
N VAL A 50 11.28 -10.73 7.52
CA VAL A 50 10.54 -10.89 8.77
C VAL A 50 9.46 -11.93 8.48
N PRO A 51 9.60 -13.18 8.96
CA PRO A 51 8.61 -14.21 8.69
C PRO A 51 7.29 -13.82 9.34
N VAL A 52 6.20 -13.73 8.58
CA VAL A 52 4.87 -13.60 9.19
C VAL A 52 4.56 -14.90 9.95
N PRO A 53 3.99 -14.81 11.17
CA PRO A 53 3.59 -15.99 11.93
C PRO A 53 2.70 -16.89 11.08
N ALA A 54 2.83 -18.21 11.19
CA ALA A 54 2.16 -19.17 10.31
C ALA A 54 0.63 -19.02 10.24
N GLY A 55 -0.02 -18.46 11.27
CA GLY A 55 -1.46 -18.16 11.30
C GLY A 55 -1.87 -16.85 10.59
N ALA A 56 -0.90 -16.00 10.24
CA ALA A 56 -1.06 -14.78 9.45
C ALA A 56 -0.52 -14.93 8.01
N ALA A 57 0.09 -16.07 7.70
CA ALA A 57 0.67 -16.33 6.39
C ALA A 57 -0.43 -16.45 5.32
N LEU A 58 -0.25 -15.72 4.22
CA LEU A 58 -1.12 -15.76 3.06
C LEU A 58 -1.03 -17.11 2.36
N ARG A 59 -2.13 -17.53 1.73
CA ARG A 59 -2.17 -18.82 1.03
C ARG A 59 -1.27 -18.79 -0.20
N THR A 60 -0.50 -19.85 -0.45
CA THR A 60 0.46 -19.94 -1.58
C THR A 60 0.22 -21.12 -2.51
N LYS A 61 -0.83 -21.92 -2.25
CA LYS A 61 -1.15 -23.13 -3.02
C LYS A 61 -2.51 -23.03 -3.70
N ARG A 62 -2.68 -22.02 -4.54
CA ARG A 62 -3.84 -21.90 -5.45
C ARG A 62 -3.55 -22.66 -6.74
N GLY A 63 -4.46 -23.50 -7.20
CA GLY A 63 -4.27 -24.33 -8.39
C GLY A 63 -5.50 -24.36 -9.28
N LEU A 64 -5.28 -24.39 -10.60
CA LEU A 64 -6.35 -24.41 -11.60
C LEU A 64 -7.24 -25.64 -11.44
N LEU A 65 -6.67 -26.84 -11.25
CA LEU A 65 -7.45 -28.07 -11.13
C LEU A 65 -8.42 -28.00 -9.93
N LYS A 66 -7.92 -27.56 -8.77
CA LYS A 66 -8.77 -27.35 -7.59
C LYS A 66 -9.86 -26.31 -7.89
N PHE A 67 -9.52 -25.23 -8.57
CA PHE A 67 -10.48 -24.21 -8.96
C PHE A 67 -11.61 -24.76 -9.83
N VAL A 68 -11.28 -25.45 -10.92
CA VAL A 68 -12.27 -25.99 -11.86
C VAL A 68 -13.12 -27.10 -11.21
N LEU A 69 -12.49 -28.04 -10.49
CA LEU A 69 -13.22 -29.14 -9.85
C LEU A 69 -14.16 -28.65 -8.76
N LEU A 70 -13.70 -27.76 -7.88
CA LEU A 70 -14.55 -27.22 -6.81
C LEU A 70 -15.57 -26.25 -7.39
N GLY A 71 -15.22 -25.47 -8.41
CA GLY A 71 -16.18 -24.63 -9.15
C GLY A 71 -17.34 -25.44 -9.69
N LEU A 72 -17.06 -26.59 -10.33
CA LEU A 72 -18.10 -27.49 -10.83
C LEU A 72 -18.95 -28.10 -9.72
N ILE A 73 -18.33 -28.67 -8.68
CA ILE A 73 -19.03 -29.35 -7.57
C ILE A 73 -19.88 -28.37 -6.76
N THR A 74 -19.42 -27.12 -6.62
CA THR A 74 -20.11 -26.09 -5.84
C THR A 74 -21.01 -25.18 -6.69
N PHE A 75 -21.23 -25.52 -7.97
CA PHE A 75 -22.02 -24.71 -8.90
C PHE A 75 -21.58 -23.24 -8.96
N GLY A 76 -20.26 -22.99 -8.98
CA GLY A 76 -19.64 -21.68 -9.11
C GLY A 76 -19.45 -20.91 -7.79
N ILE A 77 -19.94 -21.42 -6.65
CA ILE A 77 -19.77 -20.76 -5.34
C ILE A 77 -18.28 -20.66 -4.98
N TYR A 78 -17.49 -21.71 -5.26
CA TYR A 78 -16.05 -21.70 -5.03
C TYR A 78 -15.34 -20.62 -5.85
N ASP A 79 -15.79 -20.36 -7.08
CA ASP A 79 -15.15 -19.38 -7.96
C ASP A 79 -15.30 -17.97 -7.38
N ILE A 80 -16.49 -17.64 -6.87
CA ILE A 80 -16.79 -16.37 -6.20
C ILE A 80 -15.94 -16.21 -4.95
N TRP A 81 -15.84 -17.25 -4.13
CA TRP A 81 -15.02 -17.23 -2.93
C TRP A 81 -13.52 -17.04 -3.27
N GLN A 82 -13.02 -17.80 -4.24
CA GLN A 82 -11.61 -17.76 -4.64
C GLN A 82 -11.21 -16.40 -5.23
N MET A 83 -12.08 -15.78 -6.03
CA MET A 83 -11.82 -14.44 -6.59
C MET A 83 -11.95 -13.34 -5.54
N SER A 84 -12.85 -13.50 -4.56
CA SER A 84 -12.92 -12.62 -3.39
C SER A 84 -11.62 -12.66 -2.59
N GLU A 85 -11.14 -13.86 -2.27
CA GLU A 85 -9.89 -14.05 -1.54
C GLU A 85 -8.68 -13.49 -2.30
N VAL A 86 -8.63 -13.63 -3.62
CA VAL A 86 -7.58 -13.00 -4.47
C VAL A 86 -7.62 -11.47 -4.36
N GLY A 87 -8.80 -10.87 -4.45
CA GLY A 87 -8.97 -9.42 -4.35
C GLY A 87 -8.56 -8.87 -2.98
N GLU A 88 -8.95 -9.55 -1.91
CA GLU A 88 -8.59 -9.19 -0.52
C GLU A 88 -7.10 -9.40 -0.24
N THR A 89 -6.54 -10.52 -0.69
CA THR A 89 -5.10 -10.80 -0.57
C THR A 89 -4.30 -9.73 -1.29
N LEU A 90 -4.70 -9.38 -2.52
CA LEU A 90 -4.03 -8.31 -3.25
C LEU A 90 -4.19 -6.97 -2.54
N ASN A 91 -5.36 -6.66 -1.98
CA ASN A 91 -5.53 -5.46 -1.15
C ASN A 91 -4.55 -5.45 0.02
N LEU A 92 -4.40 -6.55 0.74
CA LEU A 92 -3.50 -6.64 1.88
C LEU A 92 -2.03 -6.43 1.45
N ILE A 93 -1.61 -7.04 0.35
CA ILE A 93 -0.23 -6.96 -0.16
C ILE A 93 0.08 -5.57 -0.75
N ALA A 94 -0.85 -5.01 -1.53
CA ALA A 94 -0.60 -3.87 -2.42
C ALA A 94 -0.96 -2.51 -1.80
N THR A 95 -1.99 -2.45 -0.95
CA THR A 95 -2.59 -1.16 -0.51
C THR A 95 -1.59 -0.27 0.20
N ARG A 96 -0.62 -0.85 0.93
CA ARG A 96 0.45 -0.08 1.59
C ARG A 96 1.32 0.68 0.59
N ARG A 97 1.54 0.11 -0.60
CA ARG A 97 2.38 0.70 -1.66
C ARG A 97 1.59 1.63 -2.57
N ASP A 98 0.40 1.21 -3.00
CA ASP A 98 -0.34 1.91 -4.05
C ASP A 98 -1.51 2.78 -3.54
N GLY A 99 -1.89 2.66 -2.27
CA GLY A 99 -2.99 3.40 -1.65
C GLY A 99 -4.38 3.06 -2.21
N LYS A 100 -4.51 2.05 -3.07
CA LYS A 100 -5.76 1.70 -3.77
C LYS A 100 -6.42 0.51 -3.10
N ARG A 101 -7.72 0.32 -3.35
CA ARG A 101 -8.42 -0.94 -3.01
C ARG A 101 -9.14 -1.50 -4.23
N THR A 102 -8.90 -2.78 -4.48
CA THR A 102 -9.69 -3.62 -5.37
C THR A 102 -11.05 -3.86 -4.70
N MET A 103 -12.11 -3.60 -5.45
CA MET A 103 -13.48 -3.84 -4.99
C MET A 103 -13.70 -5.32 -4.68
N HIS A 104 -14.40 -5.63 -3.59
CA HIS A 104 -14.68 -7.01 -3.20
C HIS A 104 -15.49 -7.73 -4.28
N TYR A 105 -15.11 -8.98 -4.60
CA TYR A 105 -15.67 -9.69 -5.74
C TYR A 105 -17.16 -10.02 -5.58
N CYS A 106 -17.66 -10.34 -4.38
CA CYS A 106 -19.11 -10.51 -4.17
C CYS A 106 -19.93 -9.29 -4.60
N LEU A 107 -19.50 -8.08 -4.23
CA LEU A 107 -20.19 -6.85 -4.64
C LEU A 107 -20.11 -6.66 -6.16
N MET A 108 -18.96 -6.99 -6.75
CA MET A 108 -18.80 -6.98 -8.20
C MET A 108 -19.73 -7.98 -8.89
N PHE A 109 -19.82 -9.20 -8.39
CA PHE A 109 -20.56 -10.30 -9.01
C PHE A 109 -22.09 -10.12 -8.89
N PHE A 110 -22.60 -9.81 -7.70
CA PHE A 110 -24.04 -9.74 -7.46
C PHE A 110 -24.69 -8.44 -7.93
N ILE A 111 -23.95 -7.32 -7.89
CA ILE A 111 -24.53 -6.00 -8.18
C ILE A 111 -23.95 -5.45 -9.47
N ALA A 112 -22.65 -5.12 -9.48
CA ALA A 112 -22.06 -4.35 -10.57
C ALA A 112 -22.06 -5.11 -11.90
N GLY A 113 -21.78 -6.41 -11.90
CA GLY A 113 -21.79 -7.26 -13.08
C GLY A 113 -23.15 -7.26 -13.76
N TRP A 114 -24.22 -7.50 -13.00
CA TRP A 114 -25.58 -7.48 -13.52
C TRP A 114 -26.07 -6.08 -13.92
N LEU A 115 -25.78 -5.06 -13.10
CA LEU A 115 -26.20 -3.68 -13.36
C LEU A 115 -25.57 -3.11 -14.65
N THR A 116 -24.36 -3.54 -14.98
CA THR A 116 -23.61 -3.03 -16.14
C THR A 116 -23.64 -3.97 -17.34
N PHE A 117 -24.54 -4.96 -17.34
CA PHE A 117 -24.64 -5.98 -18.39
C PHE A 117 -23.30 -6.66 -18.71
N GLY A 118 -22.52 -6.94 -17.67
CA GLY A 118 -21.24 -7.65 -17.73
C GLY A 118 -19.99 -6.79 -17.91
N ILE A 119 -20.12 -5.49 -18.21
CA ILE A 119 -18.95 -4.59 -18.33
C ILE A 119 -18.18 -4.51 -17.01
N GLY A 120 -18.86 -4.59 -15.88
CA GLY A 120 -18.27 -4.61 -14.54
C GLY A 120 -17.25 -5.73 -14.37
N TRP A 121 -17.54 -6.94 -14.86
CA TRP A 121 -16.60 -8.06 -14.82
C TRP A 121 -15.34 -7.76 -15.64
N LEU A 122 -15.48 -7.12 -16.80
CA LEU A 122 -14.34 -6.77 -17.65
C LEU A 122 -13.43 -5.75 -16.97
N VAL A 123 -14.00 -4.67 -16.45
CA VAL A 123 -13.26 -3.59 -15.77
C VAL A 123 -12.58 -4.11 -14.51
N TRP A 124 -13.27 -4.98 -13.74
CA TRP A 124 -12.68 -5.57 -12.55
C TRP A 124 -11.45 -6.41 -12.87
N ASN A 125 -11.57 -7.34 -13.82
CA ASN A 125 -10.48 -8.24 -14.19
C ASN A 125 -9.30 -7.48 -14.80
N HIS A 126 -9.57 -6.45 -15.61
CA HIS A 126 -8.55 -5.56 -16.15
C HIS A 126 -7.78 -4.86 -15.02
N ARG A 127 -8.49 -4.23 -14.08
CA ARG A 127 -7.88 -3.49 -12.96
C ARG A 127 -7.13 -4.40 -12.01
N LEU A 128 -7.68 -5.56 -11.71
CA LEU A 128 -7.04 -6.60 -10.92
C LEU A 128 -5.72 -7.02 -11.58
N SER A 129 -5.76 -7.39 -12.86
CA SER A 129 -4.58 -7.86 -13.59
C SER A 129 -3.49 -6.80 -13.72
N ALA A 130 -3.88 -5.54 -13.98
CA ALA A 130 -2.93 -4.43 -14.01
C ALA A 130 -2.25 -4.24 -12.65
N ARG A 131 -3.02 -4.33 -11.56
CA ARG A 131 -2.51 -4.17 -10.21
C ARG A 131 -1.58 -5.31 -9.81
N ILE A 132 -1.94 -6.57 -10.08
CA ILE A 132 -1.06 -7.74 -9.87
C ILE A 132 0.27 -7.53 -10.59
N GLY A 133 0.26 -7.19 -11.88
CA GLY A 133 1.49 -6.97 -12.64
C GLY A 133 2.35 -5.83 -12.08
N THR A 134 1.72 -4.76 -11.62
CA THR A 134 2.43 -3.65 -10.97
C THR A 134 3.09 -4.08 -9.66
N GLU A 135 2.41 -4.91 -8.85
CA GLU A 135 2.99 -5.46 -7.62
C GLU A 135 4.11 -6.47 -7.90
N GLN A 136 3.95 -7.33 -8.91
CA GLN A 136 5.00 -8.27 -9.30
C GLN A 136 6.27 -7.49 -9.71
N ALA A 137 6.12 -6.46 -10.53
CA ALA A 137 7.23 -5.59 -10.93
C ALA A 137 7.87 -4.89 -9.73
N ALA A 138 7.06 -4.34 -8.81
CA ALA A 138 7.55 -3.64 -7.62
C ALA A 138 8.34 -4.56 -6.66
N ARG A 139 8.02 -5.85 -6.63
CA ARG A 139 8.69 -6.87 -5.80
C ARG A 139 9.85 -7.56 -6.52
N HIS A 140 10.20 -7.10 -7.73
CA HIS A 140 11.19 -7.75 -8.60
C HIS A 140 10.87 -9.22 -8.91
N LEU A 141 9.57 -9.57 -8.93
CA LEU A 141 9.09 -10.88 -9.37
C LEU A 141 8.84 -10.86 -10.89
N PRO A 142 8.88 -12.02 -11.57
CA PRO A 142 8.49 -12.12 -12.96
C PRO A 142 7.06 -11.59 -13.17
N VAL A 143 6.90 -10.63 -14.10
CA VAL A 143 5.58 -10.08 -14.43
C VAL A 143 4.84 -11.05 -15.32
N THR A 144 3.94 -11.82 -14.71
CA THR A 144 3.22 -12.91 -15.39
C THR A 144 1.81 -12.52 -15.80
N VAL A 145 1.21 -11.53 -15.12
CA VAL A 145 -0.16 -11.06 -15.36
C VAL A 145 -0.16 -9.55 -15.51
N THR A 146 -0.73 -9.06 -16.60
CA THR A 146 -0.99 -7.64 -16.84
C THR A 146 -2.40 -7.45 -17.41
N ALA A 147 -2.85 -6.21 -17.55
CA ALA A 147 -4.07 -5.89 -18.30
C ALA A 147 -4.08 -6.50 -19.72
N ALA A 148 -2.94 -6.51 -20.41
CA ALA A 148 -2.84 -7.12 -21.74
C ALA A 148 -2.99 -8.64 -21.67
N THR A 149 -2.45 -9.28 -20.63
CA THR A 149 -2.66 -10.72 -20.37
C THR A 149 -4.15 -11.05 -20.21
N TYR A 150 -4.90 -10.21 -19.51
CA TYR A 150 -6.35 -10.38 -19.37
C TYR A 150 -7.06 -10.34 -20.72
N TRP A 151 -6.85 -9.27 -21.51
CA TRP A 151 -7.51 -9.14 -22.81
C TRP A 151 -7.12 -10.27 -23.78
N LEU A 152 -5.84 -10.66 -23.80
CA LEU A 152 -5.37 -11.73 -24.66
C LEU A 152 -5.97 -13.08 -24.29
N TRP A 153 -5.91 -13.48 -23.02
CA TRP A 153 -6.28 -14.84 -22.63
C TRP A 153 -7.75 -14.97 -22.25
N SER A 154 -8.31 -13.99 -21.53
CA SER A 154 -9.69 -14.07 -21.06
C SER A 154 -10.73 -13.54 -22.06
N VAL A 155 -10.34 -12.72 -23.05
CA VAL A 155 -11.26 -12.19 -24.06
C VAL A 155 -10.95 -12.79 -25.42
N LEU A 156 -9.79 -12.51 -26.00
CA LEU A 156 -9.42 -13.09 -27.31
C LEU A 156 -9.28 -14.61 -27.25
N GLY A 157 -8.73 -15.13 -26.15
CA GLY A 157 -8.58 -16.56 -25.94
C GLY A 157 -9.89 -17.33 -25.74
N THR A 158 -11.03 -16.65 -25.57
CA THR A 158 -12.35 -17.33 -25.56
C THR A 158 -12.67 -17.96 -26.91
N LEU A 159 -12.13 -17.40 -28.01
CA LEU A 159 -12.29 -17.92 -29.36
C LEU A 159 -11.74 -19.33 -29.54
N ILE A 160 -10.79 -19.73 -28.68
CA ILE A 160 -10.20 -21.08 -28.66
C ILE A 160 -10.63 -21.91 -27.45
N ILE A 161 -11.62 -21.43 -26.66
CA ILE A 161 -12.20 -22.04 -25.44
C ILE A 161 -11.23 -22.18 -24.26
N VAL A 162 -9.96 -22.50 -24.52
CA VAL A 162 -8.92 -22.74 -23.51
C VAL A 162 -8.38 -21.45 -22.90
N GLY A 163 -8.56 -20.30 -23.57
CA GLY A 163 -8.00 -19.02 -23.13
C GLY A 163 -8.37 -18.61 -21.70
N PRO A 164 -9.66 -18.62 -21.30
CA PRO A 164 -10.07 -18.31 -19.94
C PRO A 164 -9.41 -19.21 -18.88
N LEU A 165 -9.17 -20.49 -19.19
CA LEU A 165 -8.48 -21.40 -18.28
C LEU A 165 -7.01 -21.03 -18.10
N VAL A 166 -6.33 -20.63 -19.19
CA VAL A 166 -4.95 -20.13 -19.15
C VAL A 166 -4.85 -18.84 -18.34
N TYR A 167 -5.80 -17.92 -18.51
CA TYR A 167 -5.85 -16.69 -17.73
C TYR A 167 -6.01 -16.98 -16.23
N THR A 168 -6.96 -17.84 -15.85
CA THR A 168 -7.17 -18.25 -14.47
C THR A 168 -5.93 -18.90 -13.88
N TYR A 169 -5.28 -19.80 -14.63
CA TYR A 169 -4.00 -20.40 -14.21
C TYR A 169 -2.96 -19.33 -13.87
N LYS A 170 -2.80 -18.34 -14.75
CA LYS A 170 -1.82 -17.25 -14.57
C LYS A 170 -2.13 -16.39 -13.35
N ILE A 171 -3.39 -16.01 -13.12
CA ILE A 171 -3.77 -15.25 -11.92
C ILE A 171 -3.49 -16.02 -10.64
N LEU A 172 -3.88 -17.30 -10.58
CA LEU A 172 -3.71 -18.10 -9.36
C LEU A 172 -2.22 -18.26 -9.02
N HIS A 173 -1.36 -18.47 -10.02
CA HIS A 173 0.09 -18.58 -9.80
C HIS A 173 0.72 -17.24 -9.46
N ALA A 174 0.37 -16.16 -10.16
CA ALA A 174 0.86 -14.82 -9.83
C ALA A 174 0.54 -14.43 -8.37
N MET A 175 -0.66 -14.78 -7.90
CA MET A 175 -1.07 -14.55 -6.52
C MET A 175 -0.36 -15.47 -5.52
N ASN A 176 -0.02 -16.70 -5.91
CA ASN A 176 0.82 -17.56 -5.08
C ASN A 176 2.22 -16.96 -4.90
N ASP A 177 2.83 -16.47 -5.98
CA ASP A 177 4.15 -15.83 -5.95
C ASP A 177 4.14 -14.57 -5.07
N LEU A 178 3.13 -13.71 -5.26
CA LEU A 178 2.95 -12.52 -4.43
C LEU A 178 2.71 -12.86 -2.96
N SER A 179 1.89 -13.87 -2.68
CA SER A 179 1.63 -14.33 -1.31
C SER A 179 2.89 -14.93 -0.68
N ALA A 180 3.71 -15.66 -1.45
CA ALA A 180 4.95 -16.24 -0.98
C ALA A 180 5.99 -15.16 -0.66
N ASP A 181 6.15 -14.17 -1.54
CA ASP A 181 7.04 -13.03 -1.31
C ASP A 181 6.61 -12.22 -0.08
N TYR A 182 5.31 -11.93 0.04
CA TYR A 182 4.75 -11.28 1.22
C TYR A 182 5.00 -12.10 2.49
N ASN A 183 4.85 -13.43 2.44
CA ASN A 183 5.07 -14.27 3.61
C ASN A 183 6.52 -14.26 4.10
N MET A 184 7.47 -14.04 3.19
CA MET A 184 8.88 -13.94 3.51
C MET A 184 9.24 -12.53 4.00
N ARG A 185 8.72 -11.47 3.34
CA ARG A 185 9.22 -10.10 3.50
C ARG A 185 8.29 -9.17 4.29
N GLY A 186 7.01 -9.54 4.46
CA GLY A 186 6.01 -8.82 5.24
C GLY A 186 5.52 -7.48 4.64
N ILE A 187 6.21 -6.93 3.63
CA ILE A 187 5.86 -5.70 2.91
C ILE A 187 6.09 -5.81 1.42
#